data_AF-A0A1H8ZC96-F1
#
_entry.id   AF-A0A1H8ZC96-F1
#
_cell.length_a   1.000
_cell.length_b   1.000
_cell.length_c   1.000
_cell.angle_alpha   90.00
_cell.angle_beta   90.00
_cell.angle_gamma   90.00
#
_symmetry.space_group_name_H-M   'P 1'
#
loop_
_entity.id
_entity.type
_entity.pdbx_description
1 polymer ?
#
loop_
_entity_poly.entity_id
_entity_poly.type
_entity_poly.pdbx_seq_one_letter_code
_entity_poly.pdbx_strand_id
1 'polypeptide(L)'
;MATSETNGNPTAPVPPEAGRSGFPARSMVGAGGGAQGGVGAGARRRKPIFRIGARIGNATFVAIAVAVFVLLGLVWWAATASGWVKPIFLPSPVAVWTQLVKLAGDGTLWADAKISIYRIMVGFLIASAMAIPIGVLIGCFRIWEAAIEPLVDFVRYMPVVAFVPLTILWAGTADTQKFLIIWIGTFFQQVLMVMDNVKRVPPDFIGLGRTLGLPERKILTRIVVRSALPGIWDTLRISLGWAWTWLVLAELVAATSGLGYRITVSQRYFQTNTIIGYILLLGLLGLITDQVMKALERVLFGYARRGR
;
A
#
# COMPACT_ATOMS: atom_id res chain seq x y z
N MET A 1 58.31 -28.07 21.59
CA MET A 1 58.94 -27.31 20.49
C MET A 1 57.86 -26.41 19.91
N ALA A 2 57.63 -25.19 20.40
CA ALA A 2 58.36 -23.93 20.12
C ALA A 2 58.44 -23.67 18.60
N THR A 3 57.87 -22.61 18.00
CA THR A 3 58.00 -21.14 18.22
C THR A 3 56.83 -20.38 17.53
N SER A 4 56.11 -19.41 18.14
CA SER A 4 56.26 -17.91 18.09
C SER A 4 56.37 -17.31 16.66
N GLU A 5 55.69 -16.25 16.19
CA GLU A 5 55.48 -14.85 16.65
C GLU A 5 54.33 -14.17 15.81
N THR A 6 53.33 -13.48 16.36
CA THR A 6 53.15 -12.02 16.59
C THR A 6 53.50 -11.03 15.47
N ASN A 7 52.48 -10.32 14.93
CA ASN A 7 52.40 -8.85 14.74
C ASN A 7 51.07 -8.49 14.01
N GLY A 8 50.20 -7.57 14.43
CA GLY A 8 50.45 -6.33 15.16
C GLY A 8 50.65 -5.18 14.17
N ASN A 9 49.58 -4.57 13.65
CA ASN A 9 49.66 -3.31 12.89
C ASN A 9 48.91 -2.19 13.64
N PRO A 10 49.63 -1.35 14.40
CA PRO A 10 49.12 -0.11 14.94
C PRO A 10 49.41 1.08 14.00
N THR A 11 48.43 1.99 13.95
CA THR A 11 48.49 3.42 13.60
C THR A 11 49.88 4.02 13.35
N ALA A 12 50.06 4.64 12.18
CA ALA A 12 51.18 5.53 11.89
C ALA A 12 50.69 6.95 11.49
N PRO A 13 51.51 8.00 11.71
CA PRO A 13 51.05 9.36 12.01
C PRO A 13 51.17 10.35 10.84
N VAL A 14 50.43 11.45 10.93
CA VAL A 14 50.47 12.61 10.03
C VAL A 14 51.71 13.48 10.35
N PRO A 15 52.51 13.93 9.37
CA PRO A 15 53.54 14.94 9.59
C PRO A 15 53.00 16.38 9.40
N PRO A 16 53.56 17.37 10.11
CA PRO A 16 53.17 18.78 9.97
C PRO A 16 54.10 19.51 8.99
N GLU A 17 53.60 20.55 8.31
CA GLU A 17 54.50 21.59 7.80
C GLU A 17 53.84 22.97 7.77
N ALA A 18 54.66 23.94 8.16
CA ALA A 18 54.30 25.30 8.51
C ALA A 18 54.59 26.28 7.36
N GLY A 19 53.73 27.31 7.27
CA GLY A 19 54.10 28.69 7.04
C GLY A 19 54.72 29.09 5.69
N ARG A 20 53.96 29.86 4.90
CA ARG A 20 54.49 31.06 4.22
C ARG A 20 53.48 32.20 4.22
N SER A 21 53.95 33.33 4.71
CA SER A 21 53.37 34.66 4.81
C SER A 21 53.53 35.46 3.51
N GLY A 22 52.74 36.54 3.36
CA GLY A 22 53.14 37.72 2.57
C GLY A 22 52.13 38.26 1.54
N PHE A 23 51.25 39.16 2.00
CA PHE A 23 50.72 40.44 1.43
C PHE A 23 50.91 40.86 -0.07
N PRO A 24 50.19 41.88 -0.61
CA PRO A 24 49.12 42.72 -0.01
C PRO A 24 47.89 43.00 -0.91
N ALA A 25 46.89 43.64 -0.29
CA ALA A 25 45.80 44.36 -0.94
C ALA A 25 46.22 45.78 -1.43
N ARG A 26 45.61 46.25 -2.53
CA ARG A 26 45.37 47.68 -2.86
C ARG A 26 44.23 47.75 -3.90
N SER A 27 43.07 48.31 -3.55
CA SER A 27 42.58 49.69 -3.82
C SER A 27 42.42 50.00 -5.32
N MET A 28 41.44 50.72 -5.86
CA MET A 28 40.17 51.34 -5.44
C MET A 28 39.59 51.93 -6.75
N VAL A 29 38.25 52.02 -6.85
CA VAL A 29 37.48 53.03 -7.61
C VAL A 29 37.54 53.05 -9.15
N GLY A 30 36.33 53.00 -9.75
CA GLY A 30 36.05 53.42 -11.11
C GLY A 30 34.56 53.30 -11.43
N ALA A 31 33.84 54.42 -11.33
CA ALA A 31 32.41 54.54 -11.62
C ALA A 31 32.15 54.77 -13.13
N GLY A 32 30.99 54.29 -13.60
CA GLY A 32 30.22 54.89 -14.69
C GLY A 32 30.48 54.36 -16.11
N GLY A 33 29.40 53.96 -16.79
CA GLY A 33 29.39 53.78 -18.24
C GLY A 33 28.48 52.65 -18.69
N GLY A 34 27.24 52.98 -19.02
CA GLY A 34 26.28 52.02 -19.56
C GLY A 34 26.63 51.53 -20.96
N ALA A 35 26.28 50.29 -21.24
CA ALA A 35 26.02 49.81 -22.59
C ALA A 35 24.93 48.72 -22.52
N GLN A 36 23.85 49.00 -23.24
CA GLN A 36 22.75 48.11 -23.54
C GLN A 36 23.23 46.88 -24.31
N GLY A 37 22.46 45.79 -24.24
CA GLY A 37 22.45 44.80 -25.31
C GLY A 37 22.41 43.36 -24.82
N GLY A 38 21.22 42.77 -24.81
CA GLY A 38 21.09 41.32 -24.66
C GLY A 38 19.80 40.90 -23.99
N VAL A 39 18.67 41.09 -24.69
CA VAL A 39 17.45 40.31 -24.44
C VAL A 39 17.78 38.85 -24.76
N GLY A 40 18.39 38.16 -23.80
CA GLY A 40 18.57 36.72 -23.82
C GLY A 40 17.22 36.08 -23.59
N ALA A 41 16.53 35.78 -24.69
CA ALA A 41 15.31 34.98 -24.71
C ALA A 41 15.43 33.84 -23.70
N GLY A 42 14.55 33.84 -22.70
CA GLY A 42 14.51 32.84 -21.65
C GLY A 42 14.39 31.45 -22.25
N ALA A 43 15.54 30.77 -22.40
CA ALA A 43 15.59 29.37 -22.72
C ALA A 43 14.82 28.66 -21.61
N ARG A 44 13.58 28.25 -21.89
CA ARG A 44 12.78 27.37 -21.03
C ARG A 44 13.61 26.12 -20.79
N ARG A 45 14.36 26.12 -19.68
CA ARG A 45 15.19 25.01 -19.22
C ARG A 45 14.24 23.82 -19.07
N ARG A 46 14.21 22.95 -20.09
CA ARG A 46 13.39 21.73 -20.08
C ARG A 46 13.84 20.94 -18.85
N LYS A 47 12.98 20.90 -17.82
CA LYS A 47 13.27 20.13 -16.61
C LYS A 47 13.41 18.66 -17.04
N PRO A 48 14.58 18.02 -16.89
CA PRO A 48 14.76 16.66 -17.34
C PRO A 48 13.81 15.76 -16.53
N ILE A 49 12.85 15.15 -17.24
CA ILE A 49 11.81 14.28 -16.67
C ILE A 49 12.42 13.00 -16.06
N PHE A 50 13.64 12.64 -16.48
CA PHE A 50 14.42 11.50 -16.00
C PHE A 50 15.50 11.91 -14.99
N ARG A 51 15.09 12.42 -13.83
CA ARG A 51 15.96 12.56 -12.65
C ARG A 51 15.34 11.81 -11.47
N ILE A 52 16.13 11.00 -10.79
CA ILE A 52 15.72 10.26 -9.59
C ILE A 52 15.23 11.29 -8.56
N GLY A 53 13.95 11.18 -8.16
CA GLY A 53 13.30 12.10 -7.21
C GLY A 53 12.72 13.39 -7.79
N ALA A 54 12.76 13.60 -9.12
CA ALA A 54 12.11 14.76 -9.73
C ALA A 54 10.58 14.66 -9.63
N ARG A 55 9.95 15.65 -9.00
CA ARG A 55 8.49 15.72 -8.88
C ARG A 55 7.88 16.14 -10.23
N ILE A 56 7.13 15.24 -10.85
CA ILE A 56 6.27 15.53 -12.00
C ILE A 56 5.06 16.35 -11.50
N GLY A 57 4.59 17.34 -12.26
CA GLY A 57 3.38 18.08 -11.90
C GLY A 57 2.15 17.17 -11.84
N ASN A 58 1.23 17.41 -10.90
CA ASN A 58 0.04 16.57 -10.70
C ASN A 58 -0.76 16.35 -12.00
N ALA A 59 -0.88 17.38 -12.85
CA ALA A 59 -1.57 17.28 -14.14
C ALA A 59 -0.86 16.32 -15.11
N THR A 60 0.46 16.37 -15.19
CA THR A 60 1.26 15.47 -16.03
C THR A 60 1.22 14.04 -15.49
N PHE A 61 1.25 13.84 -14.17
CA PHE A 61 1.09 12.52 -13.56
C PHE A 61 -0.29 11.91 -13.89
N VAL A 62 -1.36 12.68 -13.73
CA VAL A 62 -2.73 12.23 -14.07
C VAL A 62 -2.84 11.96 -15.57
N ALA A 63 -2.30 12.82 -16.43
CA ALA A 63 -2.32 12.62 -17.88
C ALA A 63 -1.61 11.33 -18.30
N ILE A 64 -0.43 11.05 -17.74
CA ILE A 64 0.30 9.80 -18.00
C ILE A 64 -0.50 8.60 -17.50
N ALA A 65 -1.05 8.67 -16.28
CA ALA A 65 -1.86 7.58 -15.73
C ALA A 65 -3.07 7.29 -16.62
N VAL A 66 -3.83 8.30 -17.01
CA VAL A 66 -4.99 8.16 -17.91
C VAL A 66 -4.56 7.63 -19.28
N ALA A 67 -3.46 8.13 -19.85
CA ALA A 67 -2.95 7.67 -21.14
C ALA A 67 -2.60 6.17 -21.14
N VAL A 68 -2.05 5.65 -20.04
CA VAL A 68 -1.77 4.21 -19.91
C VAL A 68 -3.05 3.39 -19.91
N PHE A 69 -4.07 3.78 -19.15
CA PHE A 69 -5.36 3.08 -19.15
C PHE A 69 -6.07 3.14 -20.51
N VAL A 70 -6.01 4.29 -21.18
CA VAL A 70 -6.57 4.46 -22.53
C VAL A 70 -5.81 3.57 -23.53
N LEU A 71 -4.48 3.53 -23.48
CA LEU A 71 -3.67 2.67 -24.34
C LEU A 71 -4.04 1.19 -24.14
N LEU A 72 -4.17 0.73 -22.89
CA LEU A 72 -4.60 -0.65 -22.59
C LEU A 72 -5.99 -0.94 -23.15
N GLY A 73 -6.93 0.00 -23.00
CA GLY A 73 -8.27 -0.12 -23.57
C GLY A 73 -8.27 -0.19 -25.09
N LEU A 74 -7.44 0.62 -25.76
CA LEU A 74 -7.28 0.61 -27.21
C LEU A 74 -6.65 -0.69 -27.72
N VAL A 75 -5.64 -1.20 -27.01
CA VAL A 75 -5.01 -2.49 -27.33
C VAL A 75 -6.04 -3.63 -27.21
N TRP A 76 -6.85 -3.64 -26.15
CA TRP A 76 -7.92 -4.63 -26.00
C TRP A 76 -8.99 -4.51 -27.09
N TRP A 77 -9.43 -3.28 -27.41
CA TRP A 77 -10.38 -3.06 -28.50
C TRP A 77 -9.81 -3.51 -29.85
N ALA A 78 -8.57 -3.12 -30.19
CA ALA A 78 -7.92 -3.52 -31.44
C ALA A 78 -7.75 -5.04 -31.55
N ALA A 79 -7.33 -5.71 -30.47
CA ALA A 79 -7.18 -7.16 -30.43
C ALA A 79 -8.52 -7.88 -30.68
N THR A 80 -9.62 -7.38 -30.12
CA THR A 80 -10.96 -7.98 -30.30
C THR A 80 -11.61 -7.61 -31.64
N ALA A 81 -11.37 -6.41 -32.16
CA ALA A 81 -11.90 -5.95 -33.45
C ALA A 81 -11.19 -6.61 -34.65
N SER A 82 -9.92 -6.97 -34.51
CA SER A 82 -9.14 -7.63 -35.57
C SER A 82 -9.60 -9.06 -35.89
N GLY A 83 -10.44 -9.68 -35.04
CA GLY A 83 -10.89 -11.07 -35.19
C GLY A 83 -9.84 -12.12 -34.83
N TRP A 84 -8.64 -11.72 -34.39
CA TRP A 84 -7.55 -12.63 -34.03
C TRP A 84 -7.87 -13.48 -32.79
N VAL A 85 -8.78 -13.01 -31.93
CA VAL A 85 -9.21 -13.70 -30.73
C VAL A 85 -10.70 -14.02 -30.82
N LYS A 86 -11.07 -15.29 -30.61
CA LYS A 86 -12.49 -15.68 -30.60
C LYS A 86 -13.20 -14.98 -29.43
N PRO A 87 -14.41 -14.42 -29.63
CA PRO A 87 -15.15 -13.70 -28.57
C PRO A 87 -15.42 -14.51 -27.30
N ILE A 88 -15.42 -15.84 -27.39
CA ILE A 88 -15.54 -16.74 -26.24
C ILE A 88 -14.34 -16.66 -25.29
N PHE A 89 -13.15 -16.32 -25.79
CA PHE A 89 -11.94 -16.17 -24.96
C PHE A 89 -11.74 -14.71 -24.51
N LEU A 90 -11.97 -13.77 -25.42
CA LEU A 90 -11.86 -12.35 -25.12
C LEU A 90 -12.99 -11.58 -25.81
N PRO A 91 -14.08 -11.28 -25.11
CA PRO A 91 -15.13 -10.43 -25.64
C PRO A 91 -14.68 -8.99 -25.80
N SER A 92 -15.35 -8.27 -26.69
CA SER A 92 -15.08 -6.86 -26.91
C SER A 92 -15.41 -6.03 -25.66
N PRO A 93 -14.71 -4.91 -25.42
CA PRO A 93 -15.02 -4.00 -24.32
C PRO A 93 -16.50 -3.56 -24.31
N VAL A 94 -17.08 -3.36 -25.49
CA VAL A 94 -18.48 -2.97 -25.67
C VAL A 94 -19.44 -4.07 -25.22
N ALA A 95 -19.12 -5.35 -25.51
CA ALA A 95 -19.93 -6.50 -25.09
C ALA A 95 -19.87 -6.71 -23.56
N VAL A 96 -18.72 -6.46 -22.94
CA VAL A 96 -18.57 -6.47 -21.48
C VAL A 96 -19.39 -5.34 -20.86
N TRP A 97 -19.28 -4.12 -21.39
CA TRP A 97 -20.01 -2.97 -20.88
C TRP A 97 -21.53 -3.13 -20.98
N THR A 98 -22.04 -3.56 -22.14
CA THR A 98 -23.49 -3.80 -22.32
C THR A 98 -24.00 -4.89 -21.38
N GLN A 99 -23.22 -5.95 -21.14
CA GLN A 99 -23.58 -6.99 -20.19
C GLN A 99 -23.63 -6.46 -18.74
N LEU A 100 -22.66 -5.62 -18.33
CA LEU A 100 -22.68 -5.00 -17.00
C LEU A 100 -23.88 -4.06 -16.83
N VAL A 101 -24.20 -3.25 -17.84
CA VAL A 101 -25.37 -2.35 -17.82
C VAL A 101 -26.67 -3.15 -17.71
N LYS A 102 -26.78 -4.28 -18.43
CA LYS A 102 -27.94 -5.17 -18.33
C LYS A 102 -28.12 -5.71 -16.91
N LEU A 103 -27.04 -6.24 -16.32
CA LEU A 103 -27.04 -6.76 -14.94
C LEU A 103 -27.21 -5.66 -13.88
N ALA A 104 -26.83 -4.42 -14.18
CA ALA A 104 -27.12 -3.28 -13.33
C ALA A 104 -28.61 -2.89 -13.40
N GLY A 105 -29.21 -2.95 -14.60
CA GLY A 105 -30.61 -2.62 -14.84
C GLY A 105 -31.60 -3.61 -14.22
N ASP A 106 -31.25 -4.90 -14.17
CA ASP A 106 -32.06 -5.93 -13.52
C ASP A 106 -31.81 -6.06 -11.99
N GLY A 107 -30.86 -5.29 -11.45
CA GLY A 107 -30.55 -5.26 -10.02
C GLY A 107 -29.54 -6.31 -9.55
N THR A 108 -29.20 -7.29 -10.38
CA THR A 108 -28.29 -8.40 -10.03
C THR A 108 -26.91 -7.92 -9.63
N LEU A 109 -26.35 -6.99 -10.41
CA LEU A 109 -25.02 -6.43 -10.18
C LEU A 109 -24.92 -5.72 -8.82
N TRP A 110 -25.96 -4.97 -8.45
CA TRP A 110 -26.02 -4.24 -7.19
C TRP A 110 -26.18 -5.19 -6.00
N ALA A 111 -26.98 -6.25 -6.14
CA ALA A 111 -27.13 -7.27 -5.11
C ALA A 111 -25.80 -8.00 -4.85
N ASP A 112 -25.12 -8.42 -5.92
CA ASP A 112 -23.82 -9.09 -5.82
C ASP A 112 -22.75 -8.16 -5.21
N ALA A 113 -22.68 -6.89 -5.66
CA ALA A 113 -21.73 -5.94 -5.11
C ALA A 113 -21.97 -5.63 -3.63
N LYS A 114 -23.23 -5.42 -3.21
CA LYS A 114 -23.58 -5.12 -1.82
C LYS A 114 -23.16 -6.23 -0.87
N ILE A 115 -23.45 -7.49 -1.20
CA ILE A 115 -23.11 -8.61 -0.32
C ILE A 115 -21.59 -8.82 -0.23
N SER A 116 -20.86 -8.65 -1.34
CA SER A 116 -19.41 -8.76 -1.35
C SER A 116 -18.76 -7.64 -0.53
N ILE A 117 -19.24 -6.39 -0.68
CA ILE A 117 -18.77 -5.24 0.13
C ILE A 117 -19.08 -5.47 1.62
N TYR A 118 -20.26 -5.97 1.97
CA TYR A 118 -20.60 -6.31 3.35
C TYR A 118 -19.62 -7.35 3.91
N ARG A 119 -19.36 -8.44 3.18
CA ARG A 119 -18.48 -9.52 3.64
C ARG A 119 -17.04 -9.08 3.87
N ILE A 120 -16.47 -8.32 2.93
CA ILE A 120 -15.11 -7.79 3.08
C ILE A 120 -15.03 -6.83 4.25
N MET A 121 -16.00 -5.91 4.40
CA MET A 121 -15.99 -4.94 5.49
C MET A 121 -16.08 -5.62 6.85
N VAL A 122 -16.98 -6.59 7.02
CA VAL A 122 -17.12 -7.32 8.30
C VAL A 122 -15.85 -8.11 8.63
N GLY A 123 -15.37 -8.94 7.70
CA GLY A 123 -14.17 -9.75 7.93
C GLY A 123 -12.93 -8.90 8.21
N PHE A 124 -12.76 -7.82 7.44
CA PHE A 124 -11.65 -6.88 7.62
C PHE A 124 -11.72 -6.08 8.92
N LEU A 125 -12.90 -5.63 9.33
CA LEU A 125 -13.08 -4.89 10.58
C LEU A 125 -12.79 -5.78 11.80
N ILE A 126 -13.23 -7.04 11.78
CA ILE A 126 -12.92 -8.01 12.84
C ILE A 126 -11.40 -8.24 12.89
N ALA A 127 -10.77 -8.48 11.74
CA ALA A 127 -9.31 -8.67 11.67
C ALA A 127 -8.56 -7.44 12.19
N SER A 128 -8.98 -6.25 11.79
CA SER A 128 -8.36 -4.99 12.19
C SER A 128 -8.55 -4.66 13.67
N ALA A 129 -9.75 -4.88 14.20
CA ALA A 129 -10.05 -4.67 15.60
C ALA A 129 -9.20 -5.54 16.53
N MET A 130 -8.82 -6.74 16.08
CA MET A 130 -7.91 -7.63 16.80
C MET A 130 -6.44 -7.33 16.51
N ALA A 131 -6.09 -7.09 15.25
CA ALA A 131 -4.71 -6.92 14.82
C ALA A 131 -4.08 -5.64 15.34
N ILE A 132 -4.83 -4.53 15.43
CA ILE A 132 -4.29 -3.25 15.88
C ILE A 132 -3.83 -3.33 17.35
N PRO A 133 -4.67 -3.74 18.33
CA PRO A 133 -4.23 -3.86 19.72
C PRO A 133 -3.07 -4.83 19.88
N ILE A 134 -3.13 -5.99 19.23
CA ILE A 134 -2.08 -7.02 19.33
C ILE A 134 -0.77 -6.50 18.75
N GLY A 135 -0.79 -5.92 17.54
CA GLY A 135 0.40 -5.35 16.92
C GLY A 135 1.01 -4.21 17.75
N VAL A 136 0.17 -3.37 18.37
CA VAL A 136 0.64 -2.32 19.28
C VAL A 136 1.31 -2.90 20.53
N LEU A 137 0.74 -3.96 21.12
CA LEU A 137 1.33 -4.62 22.29
C LEU A 137 2.68 -5.26 21.96
N ILE A 138 2.76 -6.01 20.87
CA ILE A 138 4.00 -6.64 20.38
C ILE A 138 5.07 -5.57 20.09
N GLY A 139 4.68 -4.44 19.47
CA GLY A 139 5.61 -3.36 19.15
C GLY A 139 6.12 -2.56 20.36
N CYS A 140 5.43 -2.61 21.50
CA CYS A 140 5.81 -1.86 22.71
C CYS A 140 6.47 -2.71 23.79
N PHE A 141 6.16 -4.00 23.86
CA PHE A 141 6.54 -4.85 24.98
C PHE A 141 7.24 -6.12 24.51
N ARG A 142 8.51 -6.29 24.90
CA ARG A 142 9.35 -7.46 24.55
C ARG A 142 8.75 -8.81 24.97
N ILE A 143 7.90 -8.84 26.01
CA ILE A 143 7.24 -10.08 26.43
C ILE A 143 6.15 -10.52 25.43
N TRP A 144 5.38 -9.56 24.90
CA TRP A 144 4.37 -9.83 23.88
C TRP A 144 5.03 -10.13 22.53
N GLU A 145 6.14 -9.45 22.24
CA GLU A 145 7.05 -9.74 21.15
C GLU A 145 7.47 -11.20 21.14
N ALA A 146 8.13 -11.67 22.20
CA ALA A 146 8.61 -13.05 22.30
C ALA A 146 7.47 -14.09 22.30
N ALA A 147 6.29 -13.76 22.84
CA ALA A 147 5.18 -14.70 22.97
C ALA A 147 4.36 -14.86 21.67
N ILE A 148 4.15 -13.77 20.91
CA ILE A 148 3.21 -13.77 19.78
C ILE A 148 3.93 -13.66 18.43
N GLU A 149 5.02 -12.89 18.31
CA GLU A 149 5.69 -12.65 17.03
C GLU A 149 6.11 -13.97 16.34
N PRO A 150 6.76 -14.94 17.01
CA PRO A 150 7.13 -16.21 16.37
C PRO A 150 5.93 -17.02 15.85
N LEU A 151 4.80 -17.00 16.58
CA LEU A 151 3.58 -17.69 16.18
C LEU A 151 2.97 -17.03 14.94
N VAL A 152 2.89 -15.70 14.94
CA VAL A 152 2.32 -14.94 13.82
C VAL A 152 3.20 -15.07 12.58
N ASP A 153 4.52 -15.02 12.75
CA ASP A 153 5.49 -15.24 11.67
C ASP A 153 5.35 -16.62 11.05
N PHE A 154 5.19 -17.67 11.87
CA PHE A 154 4.97 -19.02 11.38
C PHE A 154 3.67 -19.13 10.56
N VAL A 155 2.55 -18.65 11.12
CA VAL A 155 1.24 -18.75 10.46
C VAL A 155 1.20 -17.97 9.16
N ARG A 156 1.92 -16.84 9.06
CA ARG A 156 1.99 -16.05 7.81
C ARG A 156 2.48 -16.86 6.61
N TYR A 157 3.39 -17.82 6.80
CA TYR A 157 3.90 -18.63 5.71
C TYR A 157 2.95 -19.76 5.29
N MET A 158 1.89 -20.00 6.07
CA MET A 158 0.88 -21.00 5.72
C MET A 158 -0.02 -20.47 4.59
N PRO A 159 -0.28 -21.27 3.54
CA PRO A 159 -1.19 -20.85 2.47
C PRO A 159 -2.62 -20.78 3.01
N VAL A 160 -3.19 -19.58 3.09
CA VAL A 160 -4.58 -19.34 3.55
C VAL A 160 -5.58 -20.20 2.78
N VAL A 161 -5.31 -20.46 1.49
CA VAL A 161 -6.11 -21.30 0.61
C VAL A 161 -6.27 -22.73 1.14
N ALA A 162 -5.25 -23.27 1.82
CA ALA A 162 -5.31 -24.62 2.39
C ALA A 162 -6.32 -24.73 3.54
N PHE A 163 -6.71 -23.62 4.16
CA PHE A 163 -7.73 -23.61 5.21
C PHE A 163 -9.16 -23.62 4.66
N VAL A 164 -9.37 -23.42 3.36
CA VAL A 164 -10.73 -23.33 2.79
C VAL A 164 -11.61 -24.54 3.13
N PRO A 165 -11.18 -25.80 2.87
CA PRO A 165 -12.00 -26.96 3.20
C PRO A 165 -12.33 -27.06 4.71
N LEU A 166 -11.35 -26.71 5.55
CA LEU A 166 -11.49 -26.76 7.01
C LEU A 166 -12.47 -25.70 7.52
N THR A 167 -12.42 -24.48 6.97
CA THR A 167 -13.39 -23.43 7.32
C THR A 167 -14.81 -23.78 6.89
N ILE A 168 -14.98 -24.51 5.78
CA ILE A 168 -16.29 -25.02 5.35
C ILE A 168 -16.78 -26.09 6.34
N LEU A 169 -15.90 -26.99 6.78
CA LEU A 169 -16.26 -28.02 7.76
C LEU A 169 -16.71 -27.40 9.10
N TRP A 170 -16.00 -26.37 9.58
CA TRP A 170 -16.28 -25.76 10.88
C TRP A 170 -17.45 -24.77 10.87
N ALA A 171 -17.51 -23.91 9.87
CA ALA A 171 -18.45 -22.79 9.82
C ALA A 171 -19.55 -22.95 8.75
N GLY A 172 -19.55 -24.06 8.01
CA GLY A 172 -20.48 -24.32 6.92
C GLY A 172 -20.22 -23.43 5.70
N THR A 173 -21.25 -23.28 4.86
CA THR A 173 -21.20 -22.44 3.64
C THR A 173 -21.85 -21.07 3.84
N ALA A 174 -22.22 -20.73 5.07
CA ALA A 174 -22.78 -19.43 5.43
C ALA A 174 -21.73 -18.30 5.30
N ASP A 175 -22.14 -17.07 5.61
CA ASP A 175 -21.27 -15.89 5.59
C ASP A 175 -20.11 -15.99 6.60
N THR A 176 -20.31 -16.69 7.72
CA THR A 176 -19.28 -16.94 8.74
C THR A 176 -18.01 -17.52 8.14
N GLN A 177 -18.13 -18.45 7.19
CA GLN A 177 -16.97 -19.06 6.52
C GLN A 177 -16.19 -18.03 5.69
N LYS A 178 -16.86 -17.07 5.06
CA LYS A 178 -16.22 -15.99 4.28
C LYS A 178 -15.50 -15.03 5.22
N PHE A 179 -16.14 -14.67 6.34
CA PHE A 179 -15.52 -13.82 7.35
C PHE A 179 -14.25 -14.46 7.91
N LEU A 180 -14.27 -15.77 8.17
CA LEU A 180 -13.10 -16.51 8.65
C LEU A 180 -11.95 -16.50 7.64
N ILE A 181 -12.21 -16.74 6.35
CA ILE A 181 -11.15 -16.72 5.33
C ILE A 181 -10.54 -15.32 5.18
N ILE A 182 -11.38 -14.27 5.15
CA ILE A 182 -10.90 -12.89 5.11
C ILE A 182 -10.09 -12.58 6.37
N TRP A 183 -10.56 -13.02 7.54
CA TRP A 183 -9.87 -12.83 8.81
C TRP A 183 -8.50 -13.53 8.82
N ILE A 184 -8.43 -14.84 8.53
CA ILE A 184 -7.17 -15.60 8.49
C ILE A 184 -6.19 -14.95 7.49
N GLY A 185 -6.68 -14.56 6.31
CA GLY A 185 -5.83 -14.00 5.27
C GLY A 185 -5.31 -12.59 5.54
N THR A 186 -5.94 -11.84 6.45
CA THR A 186 -5.56 -10.45 6.75
C THR A 186 -4.93 -10.29 8.12
N PHE A 187 -5.48 -10.93 9.15
CA PHE A 187 -5.13 -10.74 10.56
C PHE A 187 -3.63 -10.90 10.85
N PHE A 188 -3.04 -12.05 10.51
CA PHE A 188 -1.66 -12.37 10.91
C PHE A 188 -0.64 -11.39 10.30
N GLN A 189 -0.73 -11.16 8.99
CA GLN A 189 0.16 -10.22 8.32
C GLN A 189 -0.09 -8.77 8.75
N GLN A 190 -1.34 -8.41 9.04
CA GLN A 190 -1.68 -7.07 9.52
C GLN A 190 -1.14 -6.80 10.93
N VAL A 191 -1.10 -7.80 11.82
CA VAL A 191 -0.46 -7.69 13.15
C VAL A 191 1.00 -7.26 13.01
N LEU A 192 1.76 -7.93 12.15
CA LEU A 192 3.19 -7.64 11.93
C LEU A 192 3.40 -6.26 11.33
N MET A 193 2.59 -5.88 10.34
CA MET A 193 2.68 -4.55 9.73
C MET A 193 2.34 -3.44 10.75
N VAL A 194 1.35 -3.65 11.62
CA VAL A 194 1.06 -2.69 12.71
C VAL A 194 2.22 -2.62 13.70
N MET A 195 2.76 -3.78 14.12
CA MET A 195 3.93 -3.85 14.99
C MET A 195 5.10 -3.06 14.41
N ASP A 196 5.42 -3.23 13.13
CA ASP A 196 6.50 -2.51 12.45
C ASP A 196 6.30 -0.99 12.48
N ASN A 197 5.06 -0.53 12.29
CA ASN A 197 4.75 0.91 12.38
C ASN A 197 4.94 1.46 13.80
N VAL A 198 4.67 0.65 14.81
CA VAL A 198 4.88 1.02 16.22
C VAL A 198 6.37 1.02 16.57
N LYS A 199 7.13 -0.01 16.13
CA LYS A 199 8.59 -0.10 16.33
C LYS A 199 9.36 1.04 15.62
N ARG A 200 8.79 1.64 14.57
CA ARG A 200 9.37 2.80 13.85
C ARG A 200 9.23 4.14 14.58
N VAL A 201 8.48 4.21 15.68
CA VAL A 201 8.38 5.45 16.47
C VAL A 201 9.76 5.79 17.06
N PRO A 202 10.28 7.03 16.88
CA PRO A 202 11.59 7.40 17.40
C PRO A 202 11.69 7.17 18.91
N PRO A 203 12.75 6.50 19.41
CA PRO A 203 12.91 6.24 20.83
C PRO A 203 13.01 7.54 21.66
N ASP A 204 13.47 8.63 21.05
CA ASP A 204 13.56 9.96 21.66
C ASP A 204 12.20 10.46 22.15
N PHE A 205 11.11 10.17 21.43
CA PHE A 205 9.76 10.56 21.87
C PHE A 205 9.34 9.84 23.16
N ILE A 206 9.75 8.58 23.32
CA ILE A 206 9.52 7.80 24.53
C ILE A 206 10.38 8.35 25.68
N GLY A 207 11.66 8.66 25.41
CA GLY A 207 12.58 9.28 26.37
C GLY A 207 12.06 10.61 26.91
N LEU A 208 11.62 11.51 26.02
CA LEU A 208 11.01 12.80 26.40
C LEU A 208 9.78 12.60 27.29
N GLY A 209 8.93 11.63 26.98
CA GLY A 209 7.77 11.31 27.81
C GLY A 209 8.16 10.88 29.23
N ARG A 210 9.23 10.09 29.37
CA ARG A 210 9.77 9.66 30.67
C ARG A 210 10.38 10.82 31.46
N THR A 211 11.12 11.72 30.81
CA THR A 211 11.69 12.93 31.45
C THR A 211 10.60 13.87 31.97
N LEU A 212 9.46 13.94 31.29
CA LEU A 212 8.28 14.69 31.74
C LEU A 212 7.45 13.98 32.84
N GLY A 213 7.91 12.83 33.34
CA GLY A 213 7.25 12.07 34.40
C GLY A 213 5.94 11.41 33.97
N LEU A 214 5.74 11.17 32.66
CA LEU A 214 4.53 10.50 32.19
C LEU A 214 4.55 9.00 32.55
N PRO A 215 3.44 8.43 33.05
CA PRO A 215 3.32 6.98 33.23
C PRO A 215 3.30 6.26 31.87
N GLU A 216 3.78 5.02 31.85
CA GLU A 216 3.91 4.18 30.64
C GLU A 216 2.61 4.10 29.81
N ARG A 217 1.43 4.03 30.47
CA ARG A 217 0.13 4.06 29.76
C ARG A 217 -0.11 5.38 29.01
N LYS A 218 0.32 6.53 29.55
CA LYS A 218 0.21 7.82 28.86
C LYS A 218 1.25 7.94 27.74
N ILE A 219 2.46 7.40 27.93
CA ILE A 219 3.48 7.34 26.88
C ILE A 219 2.94 6.50 25.70
N LEU A 220 2.42 5.31 25.98
CA LEU A 220 1.83 4.43 24.98
C LEU A 220 0.71 5.13 24.20
N THR A 221 -0.31 5.63 24.89
CA THR A 221 -1.52 6.15 24.22
C THR A 221 -1.33 7.54 23.58
N ARG A 222 -0.58 8.44 24.21
CA ARG A 222 -0.44 9.84 23.74
C ARG A 222 0.76 10.07 22.84
N ILE A 223 1.79 9.25 22.95
CA ILE A 223 3.04 9.42 22.18
C ILE A 223 3.15 8.32 21.14
N VAL A 224 3.27 7.06 21.56
CA VAL A 224 3.57 5.94 20.66
C VAL A 224 2.43 5.70 19.67
N VAL A 225 1.21 5.42 20.17
CA VAL A 225 0.04 5.19 19.31
C VAL A 225 -0.23 6.41 18.44
N ARG A 226 -0.18 7.62 19.00
CA ARG A 226 -0.45 8.85 18.24
C ARG A 226 0.55 9.08 17.11
N SER A 227 1.83 8.78 17.34
CA SER A 227 2.88 8.87 16.33
C SER A 227 2.77 7.77 15.26
N ALA A 228 2.36 6.56 15.65
CA ALA A 228 2.23 5.42 14.74
C ALA A 228 0.93 5.44 13.93
N LEU A 229 -0.12 6.12 14.41
CA LEU A 229 -1.46 6.13 13.81
C LEU A 229 -1.49 6.38 12.28
N PRO A 230 -0.75 7.36 11.71
CA PRO A 230 -0.72 7.56 10.27
C PRO A 230 -0.16 6.34 9.51
N GLY A 231 0.85 5.68 10.07
CA GLY A 231 1.43 4.45 9.49
C GLY A 231 0.53 3.22 9.67
N ILE A 232 -0.17 3.14 10.80
CA ILE A 232 -1.21 2.13 11.03
C ILE A 232 -2.34 2.31 10.01
N TRP A 233 -2.77 3.54 9.72
CA TRP A 233 -3.78 3.80 8.71
C TRP A 233 -3.35 3.37 7.30
N ASP A 234 -2.11 3.68 6.91
CA ASP A 234 -1.56 3.22 5.63
C ASP A 234 -1.51 1.68 5.57
N THR A 235 -1.16 1.03 6.68
CA THR A 235 -1.24 -0.43 6.81
C THR A 235 -2.65 -0.97 6.61
N LEU A 236 -3.65 -0.39 7.27
CA LEU A 236 -5.06 -0.78 7.10
C LEU A 236 -5.51 -0.63 5.65
N ARG A 237 -5.09 0.44 4.98
CA ARG A 237 -5.41 0.68 3.58
C ARG A 237 -4.80 -0.39 2.67
N ILE A 238 -3.51 -0.72 2.87
CA ILE A 238 -2.83 -1.76 2.08
C ILE A 238 -3.46 -3.13 2.35
N SER A 239 -3.70 -3.48 3.61
CA SER A 239 -4.27 -4.78 3.97
C SER A 239 -5.72 -4.93 3.52
N LEU A 240 -6.50 -3.84 3.45
CA LEU A 240 -7.85 -3.85 2.85
C LEU A 240 -7.80 -4.16 1.35
N GLY A 241 -6.75 -3.70 0.65
CA GLY A 241 -6.48 -4.10 -0.73
C GLY A 241 -6.27 -5.61 -0.87
N TRP A 242 -5.53 -6.22 0.05
CA TRP A 242 -5.34 -7.68 0.07
C TRP A 242 -6.58 -8.45 0.53
N ALA A 243 -7.41 -7.85 1.38
CA ALA A 243 -8.68 -8.44 1.80
C ALA A 243 -9.62 -8.73 0.61
N TRP A 244 -9.54 -7.95 -0.48
CA TRP A 244 -10.28 -8.23 -1.72
C TRP A 244 -9.87 -9.55 -2.36
N THR A 245 -8.59 -9.91 -2.32
CA THR A 245 -8.12 -11.20 -2.83
C THR A 245 -8.73 -12.36 -2.04
N TRP A 246 -8.78 -12.24 -0.71
CA TRP A 246 -9.37 -13.27 0.16
C TRP A 246 -10.89 -13.34 0.05
N LEU A 247 -11.56 -12.20 -0.15
CA LEU A 247 -13.00 -12.16 -0.45
C LEU A 247 -13.30 -12.97 -1.71
N VAL A 248 -12.59 -12.68 -2.80
CA VAL A 248 -12.79 -13.37 -4.09
C VAL A 248 -12.58 -14.87 -3.92
N LEU A 249 -11.50 -15.27 -3.25
CA LEU A 249 -11.22 -16.68 -2.98
C LEU A 249 -12.34 -17.34 -2.16
N ALA A 250 -12.84 -16.68 -1.12
CA ALA A 250 -13.91 -17.21 -0.28
C ALA A 250 -15.24 -17.35 -1.03
N GLU A 251 -15.55 -16.39 -1.93
CA GLU A 251 -16.78 -16.41 -2.72
C GLU A 251 -16.75 -17.41 -3.89
N LEU A 252 -15.58 -17.64 -4.49
CA LEU A 252 -15.44 -18.58 -5.61
C LEU A 252 -15.75 -20.03 -5.21
N VAL A 253 -15.40 -20.42 -3.99
CA VAL A 253 -15.45 -21.83 -3.55
C VAL A 253 -16.81 -22.22 -2.97
N ALA A 254 -17.40 -21.38 -2.11
CA ALA A 254 -18.52 -21.81 -1.26
C ALA A 254 -19.58 -20.72 -1.03
N ALA A 255 -19.69 -19.70 -1.87
CA ALA A 255 -20.78 -18.73 -1.78
C ALA A 255 -21.97 -19.10 -2.68
N THR A 256 -23.15 -18.60 -2.29
CA THR A 256 -24.40 -18.70 -3.04
C THR A 256 -24.86 -17.35 -3.61
N SER A 257 -24.09 -16.30 -3.35
CA SER A 257 -24.34 -14.92 -3.77
C SER A 257 -23.01 -14.15 -3.78
N GLY A 258 -22.97 -12.99 -4.46
CA GLY A 258 -21.79 -12.12 -4.49
C GLY A 258 -21.05 -12.14 -5.82
N LEU A 259 -20.06 -11.25 -5.93
CA LEU A 259 -19.30 -11.04 -7.14
C LEU A 259 -18.51 -12.29 -7.55
N GLY A 260 -17.83 -12.94 -6.61
CA GLY A 260 -17.10 -14.19 -6.86
C GLY A 260 -18.04 -15.34 -7.23
N TYR A 261 -19.20 -15.44 -6.58
CA TYR A 261 -20.21 -16.44 -6.92
C TYR A 261 -20.68 -16.29 -8.37
N ARG A 262 -20.97 -15.06 -8.82
CA ARG A 262 -21.40 -14.82 -10.20
C ARG A 262 -20.33 -15.22 -11.20
N ILE A 263 -19.06 -14.98 -10.90
CA ILE A 263 -17.94 -15.45 -11.73
C ILE A 263 -18.00 -16.98 -11.88
N THR A 264 -18.13 -17.71 -10.77
CA THR A 264 -18.22 -19.18 -10.79
C THR A 264 -19.43 -19.68 -11.58
N VAL A 265 -20.59 -19.04 -11.44
CA VAL A 265 -21.80 -19.41 -12.21
C VAL A 265 -21.60 -19.12 -13.70
N SER A 266 -21.09 -17.94 -14.05
CA SER A 266 -20.85 -17.55 -15.44
C SER A 266 -19.78 -18.41 -16.13
N GLN A 267 -18.80 -18.93 -15.38
CA GLN A 267 -17.84 -19.91 -15.88
C GLN A 267 -18.51 -21.20 -16.36
N ARG A 268 -19.53 -21.70 -15.64
CA ARG A 268 -20.26 -22.92 -16.04
C ARG A 268 -21.01 -22.78 -17.35
N TYR A 269 -21.43 -21.55 -17.69
CA TYR A 269 -22.17 -21.23 -18.91
C TYR A 269 -21.30 -20.56 -19.99
N PHE A 270 -19.98 -20.52 -19.82
CA PHE A 270 -19.03 -19.85 -20.73
C PHE A 270 -19.42 -18.39 -21.06
N GLN A 271 -20.02 -17.68 -20.10
CA GLN A 271 -20.42 -16.29 -20.24
C GLN A 271 -19.23 -15.36 -19.97
N THR A 272 -18.25 -15.36 -20.87
CA THR A 272 -16.98 -14.64 -20.69
C THR A 272 -17.17 -13.13 -20.53
N ASN A 273 -18.20 -12.54 -21.17
CA ASN A 273 -18.55 -11.12 -21.01
C ASN A 273 -18.86 -10.79 -19.53
N THR A 274 -19.63 -11.66 -18.87
CA THR A 274 -19.98 -11.51 -17.45
C THR A 274 -18.76 -11.73 -16.57
N ILE A 275 -17.95 -12.76 -16.85
CA ILE A 275 -16.72 -13.06 -16.08
C ILE A 275 -15.77 -11.86 -16.09
N ILE A 276 -15.40 -11.37 -17.27
CA ILE A 276 -14.49 -10.23 -17.41
C ILE A 276 -15.12 -8.97 -16.79
N GLY A 277 -16.42 -8.76 -17.00
CA GLY A 277 -17.13 -7.63 -16.40
C GLY A 277 -17.03 -7.62 -14.87
N TYR A 278 -17.25 -8.78 -14.23
CA TYR A 278 -17.17 -8.89 -12.76
C TYR A 278 -15.73 -8.78 -12.24
N ILE A 279 -14.73 -9.28 -12.98
CA ILE A 279 -13.31 -9.09 -12.64
C ILE A 279 -12.93 -7.61 -12.70
N LEU A 280 -13.35 -6.88 -13.74
CA LEU A 280 -13.14 -5.44 -13.85
C LEU A 280 -13.88 -4.67 -12.75
N LEU A 281 -15.11 -5.08 -12.43
CA LEU A 281 -15.89 -4.49 -11.34
C LEU A 281 -15.21 -4.70 -9.98
N LEU A 282 -14.66 -5.88 -9.69
CA LEU A 282 -13.87 -6.14 -8.49
C LEU A 282 -12.65 -5.21 -8.40
N GLY A 283 -11.91 -5.06 -9.50
CA GLY A 283 -10.78 -4.13 -9.57
C GLY A 283 -11.21 -2.67 -9.34
N LEU A 284 -12.33 -2.26 -9.93
CA LEU A 284 -12.88 -0.92 -9.75
C LEU A 284 -13.33 -0.68 -8.31
N LEU A 285 -14.06 -1.62 -7.70
CA LEU A 285 -14.50 -1.50 -6.31
C LEU A 285 -13.30 -1.47 -5.35
N GLY A 286 -12.30 -2.32 -5.56
CA GLY A 286 -11.06 -2.29 -4.79
C GLY A 286 -10.34 -0.94 -4.89
N LEU A 287 -10.25 -0.37 -6.11
CA LEU A 287 -9.69 0.95 -6.33
C LEU A 287 -10.52 2.05 -5.63
N ILE A 288 -11.85 2.00 -5.73
CA ILE A 288 -12.74 2.95 -5.04
C ILE A 288 -12.49 2.89 -3.53
N THR A 289 -12.46 1.69 -2.94
CA THR A 289 -12.19 1.50 -1.52
C THR A 289 -10.81 2.06 -1.12
N ASP A 290 -9.77 1.83 -1.92
CA ASP A 290 -8.43 2.41 -1.68
C ASP A 290 -8.45 3.94 -1.72
N GLN A 291 -9.16 4.54 -2.69
CA GLN A 291 -9.26 6.00 -2.81
C GLN A 291 -10.06 6.62 -1.66
N VAL A 292 -11.12 5.94 -1.20
CA VAL A 292 -11.88 6.35 0.00
C VAL A 292 -10.96 6.35 1.22
N MET A 293 -10.16 5.30 1.41
CA MET A 293 -9.18 5.23 2.52
C MET A 293 -8.12 6.34 2.43
N LYS A 294 -7.60 6.66 1.23
CA LYS A 294 -6.69 7.81 1.02
C LYS A 294 -7.35 9.16 1.32
N ALA A 295 -8.61 9.32 0.95
CA ALA A 295 -9.36 10.54 1.20
C ALA A 295 -9.59 10.74 2.70
N LEU A 296 -9.98 9.67 3.41
CA LEU A 296 -10.13 9.65 4.85
C LEU A 296 -8.81 9.95 5.57
N GLU A 297 -7.68 9.42 5.09
CA GLU A 297 -6.35 9.72 5.64
C GLU A 297 -6.07 11.23 5.64
N ARG A 298 -6.39 11.92 4.54
CA ARG A 298 -6.19 13.37 4.40
C ARG A 298 -6.95 14.17 5.45
N VAL A 299 -8.16 13.72 5.77
CA VAL A 299 -9.04 14.38 6.74
C VAL A 299 -8.61 14.06 8.17
N LEU A 300 -8.36 12.78 8.48
CA LEU A 300 -8.05 12.31 9.83
C LEU A 300 -6.62 12.69 10.29
N PHE A 301 -5.66 12.68 9.37
CA PHE A 301 -4.23 12.84 9.68
C PHE A 301 -3.59 14.06 8.99
N GLY A 302 -4.38 15.10 8.70
CA GLY A 302 -3.87 16.35 8.11
C GLY A 302 -2.72 16.98 8.90
N TYR A 303 -2.65 16.76 10.22
CA TYR A 303 -1.58 17.26 11.09
C TYR A 303 -0.23 16.57 10.83
N ALA A 304 -0.22 15.26 10.53
CA ALA A 304 1.01 14.49 10.31
C ALA A 304 1.71 14.88 8.99
N ARG A 305 0.97 15.51 8.07
CA ARG A 305 1.46 15.92 6.76
C ARG A 305 2.14 17.30 6.76
N ARG A 306 1.95 18.11 7.81
CA ARG A 306 2.59 19.43 7.96
C ARG A 306 4.03 19.38 8.50
N GLY A 307 4.45 18.24 9.05
CA GLY A 307 5.78 18.04 9.65
C GLY A 307 6.78 17.26 8.79
N ARG A 308 6.46 16.99 7.51
CA ARG A 308 7.35 16.38 6.51
C ARG A 308 7.63 17.39 5.41
#